data_AF-B4LG10-F1
#
_entry.id   AF-B4LG10-F1
#
_cell.length_a   1.000
_cell.length_b   1.000
_cell.length_c   1.000
_cell.angle_alpha   90.00
_cell.angle_beta   90.00
_cell.angle_gamma   90.00
#
_symmetry.space_group_name_H-M   'P 1'
#
loop_
_entity.id
_entity.type
_entity.pdbx_description
1 polymer ?
#
loop_
_entity_poly.entity_id
_entity_poly.type
_entity_poly.pdbx_seq_one_letter_code
_entity_poly.pdbx_strand_id
1 'polypeptide(L)'
;MSRRVALQFQFLFVFVNMNSSVWLILLGLGLILPTCLASSFDPELICTLVVNGTKINDPRVCNGWIQCVDGKSVSGTCDDGLFYDRQTEDCVPSADTNCISSDPCAAQPNGFAADPYSCNGYYYCKQGVGTRGVCNNGLNYNPGTESCIRDFPCTAKMNPDSYCNILPDGVFAKDTLNCNGWQMCWKGEVINGTCPATFYFSAAKGDCDYPQNVECAITEPPPLTAAPEACPKAGSFISDESSCNGYYYCRESSDGQMLLQHGECDDGRFFSARDGGACVPRSKLQCDYDRCVDLGYTGIQLANESNDGCTGFSICQDGVKIGEGTCPNGDYFDELSQRCTNQVISYPACALSSQSTTQTTEA
;
A
#
# COMPACT_ATOMS: atom_id res chain seq x y z
N MET A 1 -51.27 -3.14 27.71
CA MET A 1 -49.96 -3.80 27.62
C MET A 1 -49.01 -2.91 26.85
N SER A 2 -47.74 -2.93 27.24
CA SER A 2 -46.59 -2.17 26.71
C SER A 2 -46.43 -0.72 27.19
N ARG A 3 -45.59 -0.61 28.24
CA ARG A 3 -44.90 0.60 28.70
C ARG A 3 -43.89 1.03 27.63
N ARG A 4 -43.89 2.32 27.26
CA ARG A 4 -42.71 3.00 26.72
C ARG A 4 -42.00 3.66 27.90
N VAL A 5 -40.78 3.23 28.20
CA VAL A 5 -39.85 3.92 29.09
C VAL A 5 -39.04 4.85 28.20
N ALA A 6 -39.16 6.16 28.43
CA ALA A 6 -38.23 7.18 27.97
C ALA A 6 -37.71 7.88 29.23
N LEU A 7 -36.42 7.72 29.53
CA LEU A 7 -35.66 8.51 30.51
C LEU A 7 -34.56 9.23 29.71
N GLN A 8 -34.68 10.53 29.52
CA GLN A 8 -34.04 11.60 30.31
C GLN A 8 -32.53 11.73 30.07
N PHE A 9 -32.15 12.66 29.18
CA PHE A 9 -30.89 13.39 29.27
C PHE A 9 -31.14 14.68 30.05
N GLN A 10 -30.52 14.77 31.22
CA GLN A 10 -30.63 15.88 32.16
C GLN A 10 -29.54 16.90 31.82
N PHE A 11 -29.89 18.02 31.16
CA PHE A 11 -29.01 19.18 31.08
C PHE A 11 -29.18 20.00 32.35
N LEU A 12 -28.15 20.02 33.20
CA LEU A 12 -28.07 20.87 34.38
C LEU A 12 -27.76 22.30 33.92
N PHE A 13 -28.77 23.17 33.89
CA PHE A 13 -28.56 24.61 33.73
C PHE A 13 -28.09 25.19 35.07
N VAL A 14 -26.80 25.53 35.17
CA VAL A 14 -26.30 26.39 36.25
C VAL A 14 -26.48 27.84 35.82
N PHE A 15 -27.44 28.52 36.44
CA PHE A 15 -27.56 29.98 36.36
C PHE A 15 -26.46 30.61 37.21
N VAL A 16 -25.53 31.36 36.60
CA VAL A 16 -24.65 32.27 37.33
C VAL A 16 -25.08 33.70 37.05
N ASN A 17 -25.42 34.36 38.15
CA ASN A 17 -25.93 35.72 38.27
C ASN A 17 -24.81 36.74 38.01
N MET A 18 -25.13 37.80 37.29
CA MET A 18 -24.19 38.78 36.76
C MET A 18 -23.89 39.85 37.81
N ASN A 19 -22.66 39.90 38.34
CA ASN A 19 -22.13 41.13 38.94
C ASN A 19 -20.59 41.14 39.04
N SER A 20 -19.99 42.28 38.70
CA SER A 20 -18.58 42.70 38.88
C SER A 20 -17.49 42.11 37.97
N SER A 21 -17.16 42.90 36.94
CA SER A 21 -15.84 43.27 36.41
C SER A 21 -14.60 42.46 36.83
N VAL A 22 -14.29 41.36 36.12
CA VAL A 22 -12.91 40.83 35.95
C VAL A 22 -12.80 40.18 34.57
N TRP A 23 -11.97 40.72 33.68
CA TRP A 23 -11.63 40.09 32.40
C TRP A 23 -10.47 39.11 32.60
N LEU A 24 -10.78 37.81 32.67
CA LEU A 24 -9.80 36.73 32.54
C LEU A 24 -9.84 36.22 31.10
N ILE A 25 -8.84 36.59 30.30
CA ILE A 25 -8.63 36.04 28.96
C ILE A 25 -8.06 34.62 29.12
N LEU A 26 -8.93 33.62 29.09
CA LEU A 26 -8.53 32.22 28.89
C LEU A 26 -8.27 32.01 27.40
N LEU A 27 -7.00 32.13 26.99
CA LEU A 27 -6.51 31.58 25.72
C LEU A 27 -6.65 30.06 25.79
N GLY A 28 -7.79 29.55 25.32
CA GLY A 28 -7.95 28.14 24.99
C GLY A 28 -7.02 27.79 23.84
N LEU A 29 -5.83 27.28 24.17
CA LEU A 29 -5.02 26.51 23.24
C LEU A 29 -5.81 25.25 22.89
N GLY A 30 -6.68 25.38 21.89
CA GLY A 30 -7.19 24.23 21.17
C GLY A 30 -6.00 23.51 20.58
N LEU A 31 -5.68 22.34 21.13
CA LEU A 31 -4.84 21.35 20.49
C LEU A 31 -5.55 20.98 19.18
N ILE A 32 -5.22 21.69 18.11
CA ILE A 32 -5.47 21.24 16.75
C ILE A 32 -4.51 20.07 16.58
N LEU A 33 -5.01 18.87 16.89
CA LEU A 33 -4.37 17.65 16.42
C LEU A 33 -4.18 17.83 14.91
N PRO A 34 -2.94 17.70 14.40
CA PRO A 34 -2.75 17.72 12.97
C PRO A 34 -3.56 16.55 12.42
N THR A 35 -4.62 16.85 11.69
CA THR A 35 -5.32 15.84 10.89
C THR A 35 -4.27 15.30 9.95
N CYS A 36 -3.80 14.09 10.24
CA CYS A 36 -3.05 13.29 9.30
C CYS A 36 -3.89 13.27 8.02
N LEU A 37 -3.45 13.97 6.98
CA LEU A 37 -4.05 13.86 5.66
C LEU A 37 -3.70 12.46 5.17
N ALA A 38 -4.51 11.48 5.54
CA ALA A 38 -4.51 10.19 4.88
C ALA A 38 -4.76 10.48 3.40
N SER A 39 -3.91 9.96 2.52
CA SER A 39 -4.11 10.06 1.08
C SER A 39 -5.46 9.42 0.74
N SER A 40 -6.48 10.26 0.52
CA SER A 40 -7.81 9.79 0.14
C SER A 40 -7.82 9.48 -1.36
N PHE A 41 -8.38 8.34 -1.73
CA PHE A 41 -8.71 8.04 -3.12
C PHE A 41 -9.51 9.19 -3.75
N ASP A 42 -9.01 9.71 -4.88
CA ASP A 42 -9.61 10.76 -5.70
C ASP A 42 -10.24 10.12 -6.97
N PRO A 43 -11.58 9.97 -7.02
CA PRO A 43 -12.24 9.33 -8.15
C PRO A 43 -12.29 10.20 -9.40
N GLU A 44 -12.13 11.53 -9.29
CA GLU A 44 -12.10 12.40 -10.46
C GLU A 44 -10.91 12.08 -11.35
N LEU A 45 -9.75 11.78 -10.76
CA LEU A 45 -8.55 11.41 -11.52
C LEU A 45 -8.83 10.23 -12.43
N ILE A 46 -9.31 9.11 -11.90
CA ILE A 46 -9.59 7.92 -12.71
C ILE A 46 -10.69 8.18 -13.75
N CYS A 47 -11.71 9.00 -13.42
CA CYS A 47 -12.78 9.32 -14.36
C CYS A 47 -12.33 10.15 -15.57
N THR A 48 -11.20 10.86 -15.48
CA THR A 48 -10.58 11.50 -16.66
C THR A 48 -9.82 10.53 -17.56
N LEU A 49 -9.48 9.34 -17.05
CA LEU A 49 -8.64 8.37 -17.76
C LEU A 49 -9.45 7.31 -18.50
N VAL A 50 -10.75 7.19 -18.22
CA VAL A 50 -11.61 6.12 -18.76
C VAL A 50 -12.73 6.65 -19.64
N VAL A 51 -13.42 5.75 -20.34
CA VAL A 51 -14.55 6.09 -21.21
C VAL A 51 -15.74 6.62 -20.41
N ASN A 52 -16.48 7.57 -21.00
CA ASN A 52 -17.68 8.11 -20.38
C ASN A 52 -18.70 6.99 -20.11
N GLY A 53 -19.29 6.98 -18.93
CA GLY A 53 -20.23 5.98 -18.46
C GLY A 53 -19.60 4.80 -17.72
N THR A 54 -18.26 4.66 -17.72
CA THR A 54 -17.56 3.59 -16.99
C THR A 54 -18.00 3.55 -15.53
N LYS A 55 -18.38 2.37 -15.05
CA LYS A 55 -18.62 2.14 -13.63
C LYS A 55 -17.52 1.30 -13.00
N ILE A 56 -17.09 1.71 -11.82
CA ILE A 56 -16.02 1.07 -11.02
C ILE A 56 -16.52 0.78 -9.60
N ASN A 57 -15.88 -0.17 -8.91
CA ASN A 57 -16.06 -0.28 -7.46
C ASN A 57 -15.41 0.92 -6.75
N ASP A 58 -16.01 1.35 -5.65
CA ASP A 58 -15.34 2.26 -4.73
C ASP A 58 -14.29 1.46 -3.93
N PRO A 59 -12.99 1.77 -4.03
CA PRO A 59 -11.95 0.99 -3.35
C PRO A 59 -12.03 1.08 -1.82
N ARG A 60 -12.86 1.96 -1.26
CA ARG A 60 -13.00 2.16 0.20
C ARG A 60 -14.09 1.29 0.81
N VAL A 61 -15.07 0.83 0.03
CA VAL A 61 -16.27 0.13 0.53
C VAL A 61 -16.79 -0.91 -0.47
N CYS A 62 -17.24 -2.08 0.00
CA CYS A 62 -17.68 -3.17 -0.87
C CYS A 62 -19.03 -2.93 -1.58
N ASN A 63 -19.91 -2.14 -0.96
CA ASN A 63 -21.24 -1.85 -1.47
C ASN A 63 -21.28 -0.53 -2.26
N GLY A 64 -20.14 0.14 -2.43
CA GLY A 64 -20.06 1.41 -3.15
C GLY A 64 -19.61 1.23 -4.59
N TRP A 65 -20.15 2.06 -5.45
CA TRP A 65 -19.74 2.17 -6.85
C TRP A 65 -19.61 3.62 -7.26
N ILE A 66 -18.85 3.83 -8.32
CA ILE A 66 -18.63 5.15 -8.90
C ILE A 66 -18.83 5.05 -10.40
N GLN A 67 -19.65 5.94 -10.96
CA GLN A 67 -19.83 6.09 -12.38
C GLN A 67 -19.13 7.36 -12.86
N CYS A 68 -18.31 7.22 -13.88
CA CYS A 68 -17.62 8.34 -14.51
C CYS A 68 -18.53 8.96 -15.57
N VAL A 69 -18.96 10.21 -15.32
CA VAL A 69 -19.82 10.98 -16.22
C VAL A 69 -19.11 12.26 -16.59
N ASP A 70 -18.74 12.39 -17.87
CA ASP A 70 -18.03 13.54 -18.44
C ASP A 70 -16.80 13.94 -17.61
N GLY A 71 -16.00 12.94 -17.22
CA GLY A 71 -14.77 13.13 -16.44
C GLY A 71 -14.98 13.38 -14.94
N LYS A 72 -16.23 13.38 -14.46
CA LYS A 72 -16.58 13.57 -13.04
C LYS A 72 -17.09 12.28 -12.42
N SER A 73 -16.93 12.15 -11.12
CA SER A 73 -17.45 11.00 -10.39
C SER A 73 -18.92 11.21 -9.97
N VAL A 74 -19.72 10.15 -10.10
CA VAL A 74 -21.05 10.04 -9.50
C VAL A 74 -21.05 8.76 -8.67
N SER A 75 -21.11 8.89 -7.36
CA SER A 75 -21.12 7.74 -6.46
C SER A 75 -22.54 7.22 -6.21
N GLY A 76 -22.63 5.92 -5.96
CA GLY A 76 -23.82 5.29 -5.42
C GLY A 76 -23.48 4.12 -4.50
N THR A 77 -24.51 3.55 -3.92
CA THR A 77 -24.37 2.47 -2.93
C THR A 77 -25.45 1.43 -3.16
N CYS A 78 -25.10 0.17 -3.02
CA CYS A 78 -26.03 -0.95 -3.06
C CYS A 78 -26.80 -1.08 -1.74
N ASP A 79 -27.99 -1.68 -1.81
CA ASP A 79 -28.81 -2.00 -0.64
C ASP A 79 -28.11 -2.97 0.32
N ASP A 80 -28.60 -3.05 1.55
CA ASP A 80 -28.06 -3.92 2.59
C ASP A 80 -27.95 -5.39 2.13
N GLY A 81 -26.76 -5.97 2.31
CA GLY A 81 -26.47 -7.36 1.92
C GLY A 81 -26.05 -7.53 0.45
N LEU A 82 -25.92 -6.43 -0.30
CA LEU A 82 -25.43 -6.44 -1.67
C LEU A 82 -24.04 -5.79 -1.74
N PHE A 83 -23.18 -6.38 -2.57
CA PHE A 83 -21.93 -5.77 -3.00
C PHE A 83 -22.02 -5.35 -4.45
N TYR A 84 -21.29 -4.30 -4.81
CA TYR A 84 -21.19 -3.92 -6.21
C TYR A 84 -20.20 -4.84 -6.91
N ASP A 85 -20.66 -5.56 -7.92
CA ASP A 85 -19.79 -6.32 -8.80
C ASP A 85 -19.53 -5.52 -10.08
N ARG A 86 -18.29 -5.04 -10.22
CA ARG A 86 -17.87 -4.29 -11.40
C ARG A 86 -18.00 -5.09 -12.69
N GLN A 87 -17.84 -6.43 -12.65
CA GLN A 87 -17.82 -7.24 -13.88
C GLN A 87 -19.22 -7.37 -14.48
N THR A 88 -20.25 -7.43 -13.63
CA THR A 88 -21.65 -7.41 -14.06
C THR A 88 -22.25 -5.99 -14.08
N GLU A 89 -21.53 -5.01 -13.54
CA GLU A 89 -21.94 -3.63 -13.34
C GLU A 89 -23.23 -3.47 -12.50
N ASP A 90 -23.46 -4.41 -11.57
CA ASP A 90 -24.69 -4.50 -10.79
C ASP A 90 -24.44 -4.77 -9.30
N CYS A 91 -25.46 -4.49 -8.49
CA CYS A 91 -25.50 -4.83 -7.08
C CYS A 91 -25.96 -6.28 -6.94
N VAL A 92 -25.03 -7.17 -6.60
CA VAL A 92 -25.28 -8.60 -6.46
C VAL A 92 -25.21 -9.01 -4.98
N PRO A 93 -25.83 -10.14 -4.58
CA PRO A 93 -25.69 -10.64 -3.22
C PRO A 93 -24.22 -10.72 -2.81
N SER A 94 -23.89 -10.28 -1.59
CA SER A 94 -22.49 -10.26 -1.12
C SER A 94 -21.82 -11.63 -1.06
N ALA A 95 -22.60 -12.72 -1.11
CA ALA A 95 -22.10 -14.08 -1.21
C ALA A 95 -21.67 -14.49 -2.63
N ASP A 96 -22.13 -13.76 -3.66
CA ASP A 96 -21.92 -14.09 -5.07
C ASP A 96 -20.72 -13.34 -5.68
N THR A 97 -20.17 -12.35 -4.98
CA THR A 97 -18.99 -11.59 -5.42
C THR A 97 -18.02 -11.31 -4.28
N ASN A 98 -16.74 -11.19 -4.61
CA ASN A 98 -15.70 -10.83 -3.65
C ASN A 98 -15.67 -9.32 -3.43
N CYS A 99 -15.52 -8.89 -2.18
CA CYS A 99 -15.20 -7.51 -1.91
C CYS A 99 -13.73 -7.21 -2.25
N ILE A 100 -13.52 -6.29 -3.19
CA ILE A 100 -12.19 -5.78 -3.55
C ILE A 100 -12.09 -4.36 -2.99
N SER A 101 -11.45 -4.22 -1.83
CA SER A 101 -11.36 -2.99 -1.05
C SER A 101 -9.99 -2.86 -0.40
N SER A 102 -9.49 -1.63 -0.31
CA SER A 102 -8.29 -1.29 0.46
C SER A 102 -8.56 -1.31 1.97
N ASP A 103 -9.83 -1.20 2.38
CA ASP A 103 -10.26 -1.48 3.75
C ASP A 103 -10.56 -2.99 3.93
N PRO A 104 -9.73 -3.74 4.67
CA PRO A 104 -9.93 -5.17 4.93
C PRO A 104 -11.21 -5.47 5.72
N CYS A 105 -11.73 -4.50 6.47
CA CYS A 105 -12.91 -4.67 7.30
C CYS A 105 -14.22 -4.30 6.59
N ALA A 106 -14.15 -3.85 5.33
CA ALA A 106 -15.32 -3.42 4.57
C ALA A 106 -16.33 -4.55 4.35
N ALA A 107 -15.87 -5.79 4.15
CA ALA A 107 -16.74 -6.95 3.93
C ALA A 107 -17.23 -7.57 5.24
N GLN A 108 -16.37 -7.57 6.25
CA GLN A 108 -16.58 -8.21 7.53
C GLN A 108 -16.31 -7.22 8.67
N PRO A 109 -17.32 -6.46 9.12
CA PRO A 109 -17.12 -5.39 10.10
C PRO A 109 -16.76 -5.93 11.50
N ASN A 110 -16.95 -7.23 11.76
CA ASN A 110 -16.57 -7.89 13.00
C ASN A 110 -15.96 -9.26 12.70
N GLY A 111 -14.87 -9.61 13.38
CA GLY A 111 -14.18 -10.90 13.21
C GLY A 111 -12.82 -10.71 12.54
N PHE A 112 -12.34 -11.72 11.83
CA PHE A 112 -11.05 -11.65 11.14
C PHE A 112 -11.21 -11.49 9.62
N ALA A 113 -10.37 -10.64 9.02
CA ALA A 113 -10.30 -10.45 7.58
C ALA A 113 -8.88 -10.72 7.09
N ALA A 114 -8.75 -11.23 5.86
CA ALA A 114 -7.45 -11.37 5.23
C ALA A 114 -6.86 -9.99 4.89
N ASP A 115 -5.54 -9.85 4.99
CA ASP A 115 -4.86 -8.67 4.44
C ASP A 115 -4.95 -8.70 2.89
N PRO A 116 -5.44 -7.63 2.24
CA PRO A 116 -5.62 -7.57 0.79
C PRO A 116 -4.28 -7.52 0.03
N TYR A 117 -3.20 -7.13 0.69
CA TYR A 117 -1.86 -6.95 0.09
C TYR A 117 -0.84 -8.00 0.56
N SER A 118 -1.18 -8.80 1.58
CA SER A 118 -0.25 -9.76 2.19
C SER A 118 -0.92 -11.11 2.49
N CYS A 119 -0.16 -12.20 2.32
CA CYS A 119 -0.65 -13.56 2.59
C CYS A 119 -0.48 -14.03 4.04
N ASN A 120 0.53 -13.52 4.76
CA ASN A 120 0.71 -13.77 6.18
C ASN A 120 0.05 -12.70 7.07
N GLY A 121 -0.43 -11.60 6.49
CA GLY A 121 -1.19 -10.57 7.19
C GLY A 121 -2.68 -10.91 7.35
N TYR A 122 -3.26 -10.41 8.44
CA TYR A 122 -4.70 -10.42 8.67
C TYR A 122 -5.11 -9.21 9.50
N TYR A 123 -6.41 -8.96 9.60
CA TYR A 123 -6.96 -7.90 10.42
C TYR A 123 -7.99 -8.47 11.38
N TYR A 124 -7.95 -8.03 12.64
CA TYR A 124 -9.08 -8.18 13.55
C TYR A 124 -9.96 -6.94 13.44
N CYS A 125 -11.16 -7.12 12.92
CA CYS A 125 -12.16 -6.10 12.70
C CYS A 125 -13.12 -6.03 13.89
N LYS A 126 -13.35 -4.81 14.39
CA LYS A 126 -14.36 -4.52 15.40
C LYS A 126 -15.10 -3.26 15.02
N GLN A 127 -16.39 -3.39 14.71
CA GLN A 127 -17.23 -2.28 14.23
C GLN A 127 -16.62 -1.55 13.03
N GLY A 128 -16.04 -2.31 12.09
CA GLY A 128 -15.40 -1.80 10.88
C GLY A 128 -13.98 -1.28 11.08
N VAL A 129 -13.48 -1.19 12.31
CA VAL A 129 -12.10 -0.75 12.59
C VAL A 129 -11.18 -1.96 12.67
N GLY A 130 -10.21 -2.03 11.76
CA GLY A 130 -9.22 -3.10 11.67
C GLY A 130 -7.98 -2.85 12.51
N THR A 131 -7.55 -3.85 13.27
CA THR A 131 -6.20 -3.93 13.84
C THR A 131 -5.41 -5.00 13.11
N ARG A 132 -4.28 -4.62 12.50
CA ARG A 132 -3.45 -5.56 11.75
C ARG A 132 -2.77 -6.56 12.69
N GLY A 133 -2.79 -7.83 12.29
CA GLY A 133 -2.02 -8.92 12.86
C GLY A 133 -1.18 -9.59 11.77
N VAL A 134 -0.18 -10.36 12.19
CA VAL A 134 0.70 -11.10 11.29
C VAL A 134 0.82 -12.52 11.81
N CYS A 135 0.69 -13.49 10.91
CA CYS A 135 0.88 -14.89 11.22
C CYS A 135 2.33 -15.18 11.62
N ASN A 136 2.50 -16.20 12.46
CA ASN A 136 3.84 -16.68 12.81
C ASN A 136 4.59 -17.19 11.58
N ASN A 137 5.90 -17.28 11.78
CA ASN A 137 6.84 -17.73 10.79
C ASN A 137 6.44 -19.10 10.14
N GLY A 138 6.28 -19.15 8.82
CA GLY A 138 5.93 -20.29 7.97
C GLY A 138 4.44 -20.45 7.71
N LEU A 139 3.59 -19.51 8.16
CA LEU A 139 2.13 -19.66 8.11
C LEU A 139 1.48 -18.54 7.28
N ASN A 140 0.51 -18.92 6.44
CA ASN A 140 -0.37 -17.97 5.76
C ASN A 140 -1.72 -17.93 6.46
N TYR A 141 -2.36 -16.76 6.44
CA TYR A 141 -3.69 -16.60 7.01
C TYR A 141 -4.72 -17.27 6.10
N ASN A 142 -5.45 -18.24 6.63
CA ASN A 142 -6.59 -18.85 5.97
C ASN A 142 -7.89 -18.19 6.48
N PRO A 143 -8.57 -17.36 5.66
CA PRO A 143 -9.82 -16.70 6.07
C PRO A 143 -10.96 -17.71 6.28
N GLY A 144 -10.97 -18.86 5.60
CA GLY A 144 -12.02 -19.87 5.76
C GLY A 144 -11.98 -20.59 7.11
N THR A 145 -10.81 -20.67 7.74
CA THR A 145 -10.63 -21.26 9.09
C THR A 145 -10.29 -20.21 10.16
N GLU A 146 -10.21 -18.94 9.77
CA GLU A 146 -9.72 -17.81 10.58
C GLU A 146 -8.42 -18.13 11.35
N SER A 147 -7.48 -18.81 10.71
CA SER A 147 -6.29 -19.35 11.37
C SER A 147 -5.05 -19.26 10.48
N CYS A 148 -3.88 -19.13 11.11
CA CYS A 148 -2.60 -19.21 10.43
C CYS A 148 -2.24 -20.68 10.19
N ILE A 149 -2.12 -21.07 8.93
CA ILE A 149 -1.90 -22.46 8.52
C ILE A 149 -0.64 -22.55 7.67
N ARG A 150 0.22 -23.53 7.99
CA ARG A 150 1.41 -23.83 7.21
C ARG A 150 1.00 -24.38 5.86
N ASP A 151 1.71 -23.96 4.81
CA ASP A 151 1.45 -24.39 3.43
C ASP A 151 0.04 -24.03 2.91
N PHE A 152 -0.69 -23.11 3.58
CA PHE A 152 -1.93 -22.60 3.00
C PHE A 152 -1.59 -21.78 1.74
N PRO A 153 -2.18 -22.11 0.58
CA PRO A 153 -1.82 -21.47 -0.68
C PRO A 153 -2.01 -19.96 -0.61
N CYS A 154 -0.95 -19.21 -0.94
CA CYS A 154 -1.09 -17.79 -1.21
C CYS A 154 -1.79 -17.63 -2.56
N THR A 155 -2.89 -16.90 -2.57
CA THR A 155 -3.59 -16.50 -3.79
C THR A 155 -3.14 -15.09 -4.16
N ALA A 156 -3.19 -14.75 -5.45
CA ALA A 156 -2.79 -13.44 -5.94
C ALA A 156 -3.47 -12.32 -5.14
N LYS A 157 -2.67 -11.39 -4.63
CA LYS A 157 -3.10 -10.25 -3.83
C LYS A 157 -3.30 -9.01 -4.69
N MET A 158 -3.99 -8.03 -4.14
CA MET A 158 -4.18 -6.75 -4.82
C MET A 158 -2.82 -6.06 -4.98
N ASN A 159 -2.61 -5.41 -6.12
CA ASN A 159 -1.51 -4.47 -6.28
C ASN A 159 -2.07 -3.06 -6.00
N PRO A 160 -1.59 -2.33 -4.98
CA PRO A 160 -2.18 -1.05 -4.56
C PRO A 160 -2.25 0.00 -5.68
N ASP A 161 -1.31 -0.04 -6.64
CA ASP A 161 -1.24 0.92 -7.75
C ASP A 161 -2.00 0.46 -8.99
N SER A 162 -2.56 -0.75 -8.97
CA SER A 162 -3.28 -1.30 -10.11
C SER A 162 -4.71 -0.76 -10.18
N TYR A 163 -5.01 -0.04 -11.28
CA TYR A 163 -6.38 0.31 -11.63
C TYR A 163 -7.28 -0.93 -11.83
N CYS A 164 -6.68 -2.11 -12.06
CA CYS A 164 -7.42 -3.37 -12.15
C CYS A 164 -7.97 -3.87 -10.81
N ASN A 165 -7.73 -3.15 -9.70
CA ASN A 165 -8.50 -3.31 -8.47
C ASN A 165 -9.90 -2.68 -8.57
N ILE A 166 -10.08 -1.66 -9.43
CA ILE A 166 -11.32 -0.88 -9.52
C ILE A 166 -12.05 -0.98 -10.89
N LEU A 167 -11.31 -1.19 -11.98
CA LEU A 167 -11.87 -1.24 -13.33
C LEU A 167 -12.34 -2.63 -13.74
N PRO A 168 -13.52 -2.77 -14.38
CA PRO A 168 -13.94 -4.05 -14.95
C PRO A 168 -13.10 -4.45 -16.16
N ASP A 169 -13.22 -5.72 -16.53
CA ASP A 169 -12.45 -6.28 -17.64
C ASP A 169 -12.84 -5.62 -18.96
N GLY A 170 -11.85 -5.35 -19.81
CA GLY A 170 -12.06 -4.76 -21.13
C GLY A 170 -12.21 -3.24 -21.15
N VAL A 171 -12.23 -2.57 -19.99
CA VAL A 171 -12.18 -1.11 -19.94
C VAL A 171 -10.77 -0.63 -20.19
N PHE A 172 -10.64 0.27 -21.17
CA PHE A 172 -9.39 0.95 -21.46
C PHE A 172 -9.24 2.21 -20.59
N ALA A 173 -8.06 2.36 -19.99
CA ALA A 173 -7.61 3.55 -19.30
C ALA A 173 -6.47 4.20 -20.11
N LYS A 174 -6.47 5.53 -20.17
CA LYS A 174 -5.38 6.29 -20.79
C LYS A 174 -4.11 6.17 -19.95
N ASP A 175 -2.99 5.90 -20.62
CA ASP A 175 -1.67 6.00 -20.00
C ASP A 175 -1.35 7.50 -19.76
N THR A 176 -1.14 7.86 -18.48
CA THR A 176 -0.88 9.24 -18.07
C THR A 176 0.51 9.72 -18.46
N LEU A 177 1.44 8.80 -18.74
CA LEU A 177 2.83 9.05 -19.09
C LEU A 177 3.08 8.93 -20.60
N ASN A 178 2.14 8.36 -21.35
CA ASN A 178 2.25 8.17 -22.80
C ASN A 178 0.92 8.46 -23.51
N CYS A 179 0.82 9.57 -24.25
CA CYS A 179 -0.41 9.92 -24.98
C CYS A 179 -0.80 8.95 -26.09
N ASN A 180 0.15 8.16 -26.60
CA ASN A 180 -0.12 7.07 -27.54
C ASN A 180 -0.42 5.75 -26.82
N GLY A 181 -0.22 5.69 -25.50
CA GLY A 181 -0.40 4.52 -24.66
C GLY A 181 -1.80 4.39 -24.07
N TRP A 182 -2.20 3.15 -23.83
CA TRP A 182 -3.39 2.78 -23.10
C TRP A 182 -3.10 1.54 -22.25
N GLN A 183 -3.95 1.35 -21.25
CA GLN A 183 -3.95 0.19 -20.36
C GLN A 183 -5.35 -0.42 -20.38
N MET A 184 -5.44 -1.73 -20.20
CA MET A 184 -6.72 -2.44 -20.11
C MET A 184 -6.61 -3.53 -19.07
N CYS A 185 -7.64 -3.69 -18.26
CA CYS A 185 -7.72 -4.78 -17.30
C CYS A 185 -8.28 -6.04 -17.94
N TRP A 186 -7.65 -7.18 -17.66
CA TRP A 186 -8.16 -8.49 -18.05
C TRP A 186 -7.85 -9.51 -16.96
N LYS A 187 -8.87 -10.06 -16.32
CA LYS A 187 -8.74 -11.02 -15.21
C LYS A 187 -7.83 -10.54 -14.08
N GLY A 188 -7.87 -9.24 -13.78
CA GLY A 188 -7.06 -8.61 -12.73
C GLY A 188 -5.64 -8.22 -13.15
N GLU A 189 -5.20 -8.56 -14.37
CA GLU A 189 -3.91 -8.17 -14.90
C GLU A 189 -4.01 -6.92 -15.78
N VAL A 190 -3.00 -6.04 -15.69
CA VAL A 190 -2.86 -4.86 -16.54
C VAL A 190 -2.22 -5.27 -17.87
N ILE A 191 -2.94 -5.04 -18.96
CA ILE A 191 -2.43 -5.16 -20.32
C ILE A 191 -2.14 -3.76 -20.85
N ASN A 192 -0.88 -3.49 -21.18
CA ASN A 192 -0.47 -2.25 -21.80
C ASN A 192 -0.50 -2.37 -23.32
N GLY A 193 -0.80 -1.27 -24.00
CA GLY A 193 -0.72 -1.19 -25.45
C GLY A 193 -0.58 0.23 -25.95
N THR A 194 -0.48 0.37 -27.26
CA THR A 194 -0.36 1.66 -27.93
C THR A 194 -1.32 1.78 -29.11
N CYS A 195 -1.69 3.02 -29.41
CA CYS A 195 -2.43 3.35 -30.61
C CYS A 195 -1.55 3.18 -31.85
N PRO A 196 -2.13 2.79 -33.01
CA PRO A 196 -1.37 2.63 -34.23
C PRO A 196 -0.73 3.95 -34.67
N ALA A 197 0.45 3.88 -35.27
CA ALA A 197 1.18 5.03 -35.81
C ALA A 197 1.31 6.19 -34.78
N THR A 198 0.83 7.39 -35.14
CA THR A 198 0.92 8.60 -34.32
C THR A 198 -0.42 9.02 -33.72
N PHE A 199 -1.40 8.10 -33.64
CA PHE A 199 -2.69 8.41 -33.01
C PHE A 199 -2.55 8.51 -31.49
N TYR A 200 -3.38 9.32 -30.85
CA TYR A 200 -3.41 9.42 -29.39
C TYR A 200 -4.59 8.66 -28.83
N PHE A 201 -4.43 8.08 -27.65
CA PHE A 201 -5.52 7.38 -27.01
C PHE A 201 -6.49 8.40 -26.39
N SER A 202 -7.75 8.34 -26.82
CA SER A 202 -8.82 9.18 -26.29
C SER A 202 -9.59 8.43 -25.20
N ALA A 203 -9.32 8.77 -23.94
CA ALA A 203 -10.05 8.22 -22.79
C ALA A 203 -11.57 8.32 -22.98
N ALA A 204 -12.07 9.52 -23.32
CA ALA A 204 -13.48 9.79 -23.49
C ALA A 204 -14.18 8.92 -24.56
N LYS A 205 -13.43 8.42 -25.57
CA LYS A 205 -13.95 7.53 -26.61
C LYS A 205 -13.63 6.05 -26.35
N GLY A 206 -12.66 5.76 -25.49
CA GLY A 206 -12.09 4.43 -25.32
C GLY A 206 -11.37 3.91 -26.58
N ASP A 207 -10.88 4.81 -27.44
CA ASP A 207 -10.28 4.45 -28.74
C ASP A 207 -9.22 5.48 -29.17
N CYS A 208 -8.44 5.12 -30.17
CA CYS A 208 -7.43 5.95 -30.80
C CYS A 208 -8.08 7.03 -31.65
N ASP A 209 -7.63 8.28 -31.47
CA ASP A 209 -8.10 9.43 -32.22
C ASP A 209 -6.91 10.26 -32.70
N TYR A 210 -7.17 11.15 -33.65
CA TYR A 210 -6.16 12.05 -34.16
C TYR A 210 -5.63 12.96 -33.04
N PRO A 211 -4.32 13.25 -33.00
CA PRO A 211 -3.71 14.06 -31.96
C PRO A 211 -4.41 15.40 -31.69
N GLN A 212 -4.94 16.07 -32.71
CA GLN A 212 -5.65 17.35 -32.55
C GLN A 212 -7.01 17.24 -31.82
N ASN A 213 -7.55 16.03 -31.68
CA ASN A 213 -8.83 15.77 -31.00
C ASN A 213 -8.64 15.29 -29.55
N VAL A 214 -7.40 15.03 -29.13
CA VAL A 214 -7.08 14.46 -27.81
C VAL A 214 -6.23 15.46 -27.04
N GLU A 215 -6.72 15.84 -25.86
CA GLU A 215 -5.91 16.62 -24.93
C GLU A 215 -4.81 15.72 -24.33
N CYS A 216 -3.63 15.85 -24.90
CA CYS A 216 -2.40 15.21 -24.44
C CYS A 216 -1.71 16.13 -23.44
N ALA A 217 -2.28 16.20 -22.24
CA ALA A 217 -1.51 16.54 -21.05
C ALA A 217 -0.88 15.24 -20.55
N ILE A 218 0.44 15.14 -20.66
CA ILE A 218 1.18 14.14 -19.89
C ILE A 218 1.10 14.65 -18.46
N THR A 219 0.10 14.16 -17.72
CA THR A 219 0.00 14.44 -16.30
C THR A 219 1.03 13.57 -15.62
N GLU A 220 2.21 14.14 -15.39
CA GLU A 220 3.03 13.63 -14.29
C GLU A 220 2.15 13.68 -13.03
N PRO A 221 2.09 12.60 -12.21
CA PRO A 221 1.45 12.65 -10.91
C PRO A 221 1.85 13.94 -10.19
N PRO A 222 0.94 14.62 -9.46
CA PRO A 222 1.32 15.80 -8.71
C PRO A 222 2.57 15.44 -7.89
N PRO A 223 3.67 16.14 -8.12
CA PRO A 223 4.94 15.67 -7.62
C PRO A 223 4.89 15.67 -6.11
N LEU A 224 5.20 14.52 -5.52
CA LEU A 224 5.27 14.38 -4.08
C LEU A 224 6.23 15.44 -3.55
N THR A 225 5.76 16.40 -2.76
CA THR A 225 6.64 17.44 -2.23
C THR A 225 7.38 16.90 -1.02
N ALA A 226 8.71 17.00 -1.01
CA ALA A 226 9.51 16.61 0.14
C ALA A 226 9.26 17.56 1.31
N ALA A 227 9.20 17.04 2.54
CA ALA A 227 9.39 17.89 3.71
C ALA A 227 10.76 18.59 3.58
N PRO A 228 10.92 19.86 4.04
CA PRO A 228 12.16 20.61 3.88
C PRO A 228 13.42 19.90 4.39
N GLU A 229 13.24 18.99 5.36
CA GLU A 229 14.32 18.23 6.00
C GLU A 229 14.67 16.93 5.27
N ALA A 230 13.74 16.38 4.47
CA ALA A 230 13.91 15.07 3.81
C ALA A 230 14.79 15.15 2.55
N CYS A 231 14.68 16.23 1.79
CA CYS A 231 15.49 16.47 0.59
C CYS A 231 16.35 17.73 0.74
N PRO A 232 17.55 17.63 1.34
CA PRO A 232 18.40 18.79 1.57
C PRO A 232 19.03 19.36 0.29
N LYS A 233 19.05 18.58 -0.82
CA LYS A 233 19.70 18.99 -2.07
C LYS A 233 19.07 18.33 -3.30
N ALA A 234 18.89 19.09 -4.38
CA ALA A 234 18.54 18.54 -5.68
C ALA A 234 19.60 17.54 -6.19
N GLY A 235 19.14 16.46 -6.79
CA GLY A 235 19.99 15.39 -7.30
C GLY A 235 20.37 14.33 -6.28
N SER A 236 19.95 14.45 -5.02
CA SER A 236 20.15 13.38 -4.03
C SER A 236 19.10 12.28 -4.15
N PHE A 237 19.45 11.08 -3.69
CA PHE A 237 18.51 9.98 -3.50
C PHE A 237 18.34 9.71 -2.01
N ILE A 238 17.13 9.39 -1.60
CA ILE A 238 16.78 9.04 -0.22
C ILE A 238 15.95 7.77 -0.17
N SER A 239 15.91 7.11 0.99
CA SER A 239 15.07 5.95 1.23
C SER A 239 13.61 6.31 1.05
N ASP A 240 12.78 5.36 0.61
CA ASP A 240 11.32 5.54 0.63
C ASP A 240 10.70 5.30 2.02
N GLU A 241 11.54 4.86 2.97
CA GLU A 241 11.20 4.54 4.36
C GLU A 241 10.14 3.42 4.51
N SER A 242 9.97 2.59 3.49
CA SER A 242 8.94 1.56 3.44
C SER A 242 9.44 0.20 2.94
N SER A 243 10.48 0.19 2.11
CA SER A 243 10.99 -1.01 1.46
C SER A 243 12.52 -1.01 1.38
N CYS A 244 13.13 -2.18 1.17
CA CYS A 244 14.59 -2.27 1.01
C CYS A 244 15.06 -1.85 -0.39
N ASN A 245 14.20 -1.94 -1.40
CA ASN A 245 14.52 -1.67 -2.80
C ASN A 245 14.01 -0.30 -3.28
N GLY A 246 13.05 0.32 -2.58
CA GLY A 246 12.46 1.61 -2.96
C GLY A 246 13.25 2.83 -2.49
N TYR A 247 13.13 3.91 -3.27
CA TYR A 247 13.81 5.18 -3.02
C TYR A 247 13.06 6.36 -3.63
N TYR A 248 13.42 7.58 -3.21
CA TYR A 248 13.05 8.81 -3.87
C TYR A 248 14.26 9.54 -4.45
N TYR A 249 14.12 10.02 -5.69
CA TYR A 249 15.01 11.02 -6.28
C TYR A 249 14.50 12.42 -5.97
N CYS A 250 15.33 13.24 -5.34
CA CYS A 250 15.03 14.62 -5.01
C CYS A 250 15.27 15.53 -6.22
N ARG A 251 14.22 16.07 -6.83
CA ARG A 251 14.29 17.04 -7.94
C ARG A 251 13.80 18.41 -7.49
N GLU A 252 14.44 19.47 -7.98
CA GLU A 252 13.99 20.85 -7.71
C GLU A 252 13.05 21.30 -8.82
N SER A 253 11.87 21.80 -8.45
CA SER A 253 10.90 22.40 -9.35
C SER A 253 11.32 23.81 -9.76
N SER A 254 10.73 24.34 -10.84
CA SER A 254 10.94 25.72 -11.28
C SER A 254 10.61 26.77 -10.21
N ASP A 255 9.71 26.43 -9.29
CA ASP A 255 9.29 27.30 -8.18
C ASP A 255 10.18 27.15 -6.92
N GLY A 256 11.30 26.42 -7.01
CA GLY A 256 12.23 26.17 -5.90
C GLY A 256 11.73 25.15 -4.87
N GLN A 257 10.65 24.43 -5.17
CA GLN A 257 10.15 23.35 -4.32
C GLN A 257 10.91 22.05 -4.58
N MET A 258 11.20 21.32 -3.50
CA MET A 258 11.79 19.98 -3.58
C MET A 258 10.69 18.94 -3.80
N LEU A 259 10.82 18.17 -4.87
CA LEU A 259 9.91 17.13 -5.29
C LEU A 259 10.60 15.76 -5.15
N LEU A 260 9.82 14.75 -4.79
CA LEU A 260 10.20 13.36 -4.67
C LEU A 260 9.68 12.62 -5.90
N GLN A 261 10.57 11.87 -6.54
CA GLN A 261 10.21 10.92 -7.59
C GLN A 261 10.53 9.52 -7.09
N HIS A 262 9.51 8.69 -6.89
CA HIS A 262 9.69 7.31 -6.42
C HIS A 262 10.36 6.48 -7.52
N GLY A 263 11.21 5.56 -7.11
CA GLY A 263 11.78 4.53 -7.94
C GLY A 263 12.09 3.31 -7.10
N GLU A 264 12.25 2.18 -7.78
CA GLU A 264 12.63 0.91 -7.18
C GLU A 264 13.89 0.39 -7.83
N CYS A 265 14.70 -0.31 -7.05
CA CYS A 265 15.82 -1.05 -7.55
C CYS A 265 15.34 -2.35 -8.21
N ASP A 266 15.98 -2.77 -9.30
CA ASP A 266 15.70 -4.06 -9.97
C ASP A 266 15.80 -5.24 -8.99
N ASP A 267 15.08 -6.33 -9.30
CA ASP A 267 15.04 -7.58 -8.53
C ASP A 267 16.42 -7.98 -7.94
N GLY A 268 16.43 -8.21 -6.63
CA GLY A 268 17.62 -8.63 -5.89
C GLY A 268 18.60 -7.51 -5.53
N ARG A 269 18.23 -6.24 -5.77
CA ARG A 269 19.02 -5.07 -5.37
C ARG A 269 18.28 -4.20 -4.36
N PHE A 270 19.02 -3.70 -3.39
CA PHE A 270 18.54 -2.79 -2.37
C PHE A 270 19.14 -1.40 -2.53
N PHE A 271 18.36 -0.39 -2.15
CA PHE A 271 18.74 1.00 -2.25
C PHE A 271 19.68 1.40 -1.10
N SER A 272 20.86 1.94 -1.43
CA SER A 272 21.83 2.45 -0.45
C SER A 272 21.97 3.96 -0.55
N ALA A 273 21.34 4.69 0.39
CA ALA A 273 21.56 6.14 0.55
C ALA A 273 23.03 6.49 0.85
N ARG A 274 23.74 5.60 1.57
CA ARG A 274 25.16 5.80 1.95
C ARG A 274 26.10 5.72 0.75
N ASP A 275 25.77 4.90 -0.24
CA ASP A 275 26.56 4.75 -1.47
C ASP A 275 26.10 5.73 -2.56
N GLY A 276 25.65 6.93 -2.15
CA GLY A 276 25.22 7.98 -3.07
C GLY A 276 23.93 7.67 -3.82
N GLY A 277 23.09 6.78 -3.30
CA GLY A 277 21.83 6.36 -3.92
C GLY A 277 21.94 5.15 -4.85
N ALA A 278 22.95 4.31 -4.66
CA ALA A 278 23.17 3.16 -5.53
C ALA A 278 22.23 1.99 -5.19
N CYS A 279 21.72 1.31 -6.22
CA CYS A 279 21.10 0.00 -6.10
C CYS A 279 22.18 -1.08 -6.01
N VAL A 280 22.48 -1.53 -4.80
CA VAL A 280 23.51 -2.53 -4.51
C VAL A 280 22.89 -3.91 -4.36
N PRO A 281 23.63 -5.01 -4.63
CA PRO A 281 23.14 -6.34 -4.31
C PRO A 281 22.65 -6.41 -2.87
N ARG A 282 21.51 -7.05 -2.63
CA ARG A 282 20.90 -7.18 -1.29
C ARG A 282 21.80 -7.80 -0.22
N SER A 283 22.84 -8.55 -0.61
CA SER A 283 23.87 -9.08 0.29
C SER A 283 24.88 -8.02 0.75
N LYS A 284 24.97 -6.86 0.08
CA LYS A 284 25.90 -5.77 0.41
C LYS A 284 25.30 -4.68 1.28
N LEU A 285 24.01 -4.77 1.61
CA LEU A 285 23.33 -3.75 2.39
C LEU A 285 22.52 -4.39 3.49
N GLN A 286 22.72 -3.88 4.70
CA GLN A 286 21.85 -4.14 5.83
C GLN A 286 20.60 -3.27 5.69
N CYS A 287 19.42 -3.88 5.84
CA CYS A 287 18.14 -3.22 5.68
C CYS A 287 17.28 -3.52 6.91
N ASP A 288 16.59 -2.52 7.43
CA ASP A 288 15.69 -2.65 8.59
C ASP A 288 14.25 -3.01 8.18
N TYR A 289 13.94 -2.99 6.88
CA TYR A 289 12.66 -3.42 6.31
C TYR A 289 12.69 -4.89 5.88
N ASP A 290 11.55 -5.37 5.36
CA ASP A 290 11.42 -6.74 4.91
C ASP A 290 12.37 -7.04 3.74
N ARG A 291 13.40 -7.84 4.04
CA ARG A 291 14.39 -8.25 3.05
C ARG A 291 13.78 -9.18 2.01
N CYS A 292 12.59 -9.73 2.21
CA CYS A 292 11.95 -10.62 1.25
C CYS A 292 11.33 -9.91 0.04
N VAL A 293 11.37 -8.58 -0.02
CA VAL A 293 10.95 -7.84 -1.22
C VAL A 293 11.63 -8.41 -2.47
N ASP A 294 10.84 -8.57 -3.53
CA ASP A 294 11.21 -9.18 -4.82
C ASP A 294 11.56 -10.68 -4.80
N LEU A 295 11.21 -11.41 -3.73
CA LEU A 295 11.48 -12.85 -3.62
C LEU A 295 10.22 -13.68 -3.39
N GLY A 296 10.28 -14.95 -3.77
CA GLY A 296 9.29 -15.93 -3.36
C GLY A 296 8.12 -16.11 -4.33
N TYR A 297 8.13 -15.42 -5.48
CA TYR A 297 7.01 -15.41 -6.44
C TYR A 297 6.90 -16.67 -7.30
N THR A 298 8.00 -17.41 -7.49
CA THR A 298 8.01 -18.69 -8.22
C THR A 298 8.15 -19.90 -7.30
N GLY A 299 8.01 -19.70 -5.99
CA GLY A 299 8.24 -20.68 -4.93
C GLY A 299 9.10 -20.11 -3.80
N ILE A 300 9.24 -20.85 -2.70
CA ILE A 300 9.98 -20.38 -1.51
C ILE A 300 11.42 -20.03 -1.86
N GLN A 301 11.82 -18.82 -1.44
CA GLN A 301 13.20 -18.36 -1.47
C GLN A 301 13.61 -17.91 -0.06
N LEU A 302 14.90 -17.72 0.16
CA LEU A 302 15.47 -17.40 1.46
C LEU A 302 16.30 -16.11 1.37
N ALA A 303 16.40 -15.40 2.49
CA ALA A 303 17.19 -14.16 2.63
C ALA A 303 18.12 -14.30 3.83
N ASN A 304 19.28 -13.65 3.88
CA ASN A 304 19.96 -13.48 5.17
C ASN A 304 19.12 -12.61 6.10
N GLU A 305 19.16 -12.89 7.41
CA GLU A 305 18.66 -11.96 8.43
C GLU A 305 19.67 -10.83 8.65
N SER A 306 19.20 -9.64 9.05
CA SER A 306 20.11 -8.56 9.45
C SER A 306 20.52 -8.68 10.91
N ASN A 307 21.72 -8.19 11.26
CA ASN A 307 22.26 -8.20 12.64
C ASN A 307 22.46 -9.58 13.30
N ASP A 308 22.77 -10.64 12.55
CA ASP A 308 22.87 -11.99 13.12
C ASP A 308 24.21 -12.71 12.85
N GLY A 309 25.17 -12.02 12.22
CA GLY A 309 26.45 -12.61 11.82
C GLY A 309 26.34 -13.62 10.69
N CYS A 310 25.29 -13.52 9.86
CA CYS A 310 25.00 -14.39 8.72
C CYS A 310 24.70 -15.84 9.12
N THR A 311 24.19 -16.06 10.33
CA THR A 311 23.92 -17.42 10.84
C THR A 311 22.49 -17.86 10.60
N GLY A 312 21.59 -16.92 10.36
CA GLY A 312 20.18 -17.12 10.11
C GLY A 312 19.72 -16.61 8.76
N PHE A 313 18.48 -16.98 8.47
CA PHE A 313 17.83 -16.70 7.21
C PHE A 313 16.33 -16.47 7.38
N SER A 314 15.79 -15.53 6.60
CA SER A 314 14.35 -15.38 6.39
C SER A 314 13.87 -16.40 5.37
N ILE A 315 12.64 -16.86 5.52
CA ILE A 315 11.91 -17.63 4.53
C ILE A 315 10.95 -16.66 3.85
N CYS A 316 11.07 -16.53 2.54
CA CYS A 316 10.38 -15.55 1.71
C CYS A 316 9.34 -16.21 0.81
N GLN A 317 8.16 -15.61 0.77
CA GLN A 317 7.09 -15.94 -0.16
C GLN A 317 6.36 -14.64 -0.54
N ASP A 318 6.18 -14.42 -1.85
CA ASP A 318 5.45 -13.27 -2.41
C ASP A 318 5.89 -11.91 -1.87
N GLY A 319 7.19 -11.67 -1.85
CA GLY A 319 7.78 -10.39 -1.42
C GLY A 319 7.87 -10.21 0.10
N VAL A 320 7.42 -11.18 0.91
CA VAL A 320 7.28 -11.02 2.36
C VAL A 320 8.00 -12.12 3.14
N LYS A 321 8.59 -11.75 4.28
CA LYS A 321 9.15 -12.66 5.28
C LYS A 321 8.01 -13.44 5.88
N ILE A 322 7.85 -14.66 5.39
CA ILE A 322 6.95 -15.61 5.99
C ILE A 322 7.61 -16.31 7.14
N GLY A 323 8.93 -16.43 7.26
CA GLY A 323 9.55 -17.18 8.35
C GLY A 323 11.00 -16.81 8.63
N GLU A 324 11.61 -17.44 9.64
CA GLU A 324 13.06 -17.36 9.86
C GLU A 324 13.62 -18.66 10.43
N GLY A 325 14.91 -18.89 10.24
CA GLY A 325 15.64 -20.04 10.74
C GLY A 325 17.10 -19.71 10.99
N THR A 326 17.80 -20.64 11.63
CA THR A 326 19.24 -20.56 11.88
C THR A 326 19.91 -21.80 11.32
N CYS A 327 21.09 -21.61 10.73
CA CYS A 327 21.89 -22.72 10.24
C CYS A 327 22.36 -23.64 11.40
N PRO A 328 22.36 -24.96 11.19
CA PRO A 328 22.74 -25.92 12.22
C PRO A 328 24.24 -25.80 12.56
N ASN A 329 24.65 -26.30 13.73
CA ASN A 329 26.05 -26.36 14.17
C ASN A 329 26.81 -25.02 14.22
N GLY A 330 26.11 -23.88 14.17
CA GLY A 330 26.74 -22.56 14.07
C GLY A 330 27.32 -22.28 12.68
N ASP A 331 26.84 -23.00 11.66
CA ASP A 331 27.14 -22.72 10.25
C ASP A 331 26.54 -21.37 9.81
N TYR A 332 26.91 -20.93 8.62
CA TYR A 332 26.49 -19.66 8.05
C TYR A 332 25.52 -19.86 6.90
N PHE A 333 24.53 -18.98 6.78
CA PHE A 333 23.63 -18.96 5.64
C PHE A 333 24.23 -18.15 4.49
N ASP A 334 24.40 -18.82 3.34
CA ASP A 334 24.77 -18.19 2.08
C ASP A 334 23.51 -17.92 1.24
N GLU A 335 23.12 -16.65 1.16
CA GLU A 335 22.00 -16.18 0.36
C GLU A 335 22.12 -16.49 -1.13
N LEU A 336 23.34 -16.51 -1.68
CA LEU A 336 23.53 -16.71 -3.12
C LEU A 336 23.30 -18.16 -3.51
N SER A 337 23.74 -19.10 -2.66
CA SER A 337 23.50 -20.53 -2.86
C SER A 337 22.20 -21.03 -2.21
N GLN A 338 21.53 -20.18 -1.43
CA GLN A 338 20.29 -20.46 -0.70
C GLN A 338 20.46 -21.63 0.31
N ARG A 339 21.65 -21.76 0.91
CA ARG A 339 22.02 -22.93 1.73
C ARG A 339 22.92 -22.57 2.91
N CYS A 340 22.85 -23.39 3.95
CA CYS A 340 23.81 -23.36 5.05
C CYS A 340 25.15 -23.96 4.63
N THR A 341 26.24 -23.36 5.10
CA THR A 341 27.61 -23.77 4.81
C THR A 341 28.51 -23.56 6.03
N ASN A 342 29.50 -24.43 6.19
CA ASN A 342 30.53 -24.29 7.22
C ASN A 342 31.62 -23.27 6.83
N GLN A 343 31.54 -22.71 5.62
CA GLN A 343 32.38 -21.61 5.20
C GLN A 343 31.86 -20.31 5.81
N VAL A 344 32.76 -19.50 6.34
CA VAL A 344 32.38 -18.21 6.94
C VAL A 344 31.77 -17.30 5.87
N ILE A 345 30.52 -16.91 6.09
CA ILE A 345 29.84 -15.87 5.31
C ILE A 345 29.92 -14.56 6.08
N SER A 346 30.29 -13.50 5.39
CA SER A 346 30.52 -12.17 5.98
C SER A 346 29.90 -11.07 5.11
N TYR A 347 28.66 -11.30 4.69
CA TYR A 347 27.91 -10.30 3.94
C TYR A 347 27.58 -9.10 4.83
N PRO A 348 27.76 -7.86 4.33
CA PRO A 348 27.31 -6.66 5.06
C PRO A 348 25.83 -6.71 5.44
N ALA A 349 25.00 -7.39 4.64
CA ALA A 349 23.57 -7.59 4.91
C ALA A 349 23.21 -8.16 6.28
N CYS A 350 24.09 -9.00 6.82
CA CYS A 350 23.91 -9.75 8.05
C CYS A 350 25.00 -9.44 9.08
N ALA A 351 25.83 -8.43 8.82
CA ALA A 351 26.86 -8.01 9.76
C ALA A 351 26.23 -7.59 11.10
N LEU A 352 26.90 -7.95 12.20
CA LEU A 352 26.51 -7.51 13.53
C LEU A 352 26.77 -6.01 13.66
N SER A 353 25.74 -5.25 14.04
CA SER A 353 25.91 -3.84 14.42
C SER A 353 26.77 -3.73 15.68
N SER A 354 27.60 -2.70 15.76
CA SER A 354 28.59 -2.51 16.83
C SER A 354 28.02 -2.06 18.19
N GLN A 355 26.72 -2.26 18.44
CA GLN A 355 26.06 -1.87 19.70
C GLN A 355 25.55 -3.09 20.47
N SER A 356 26.47 -3.86 21.07
CA SER A 356 26.22 -4.56 22.34
C SER A 356 27.54 -5.04 22.96
N THR A 357 28.31 -4.10 23.49
CA THR A 357 29.31 -4.37 24.54
C THR A 357 28.98 -3.48 25.73
N THR A 358 27.87 -3.77 26.39
CA THR A 358 27.66 -3.29 27.76
C THR A 358 28.54 -4.12 28.67
N GLN A 359 29.53 -3.44 29.23
CA GLN A 359 30.45 -3.83 30.29
C GLN A 359 29.86 -4.88 31.24
N THR A 360 30.46 -6.08 31.26
CA THR A 360 30.53 -6.88 32.48
C THR A 360 31.86 -6.55 33.14
N THR A 361 31.87 -5.46 33.91
CA THR A 361 32.83 -5.28 35.00
C THR A 361 32.06 -5.37 36.29
N GLU A 362 32.16 -6.51 36.97
CA GLU A 362 31.86 -6.59 38.40
C GLU A 362 33.05 -7.23 39.13
N ALA A 363 33.53 -6.43 40.08
CA ALA A 363 34.17 -6.69 41.37
C ALA A 363 34.85 -8.05 41.64
#